data_AF-A0A915YD14-F1
#
_entry.id   AF-A0A915YD14-F1
#
_cell.length_a   1.000
_cell.length_b   1.000
_cell.length_c   1.000
_cell.angle_alpha   90.00
_cell.angle_beta   90.00
_cell.angle_gamma   90.00
#
_symmetry.space_group_name_H-M   'P 1'
#
loop_
_entity.id
_entity.type
_entity.pdbx_description
1 polymer ?
#
loop_
_entity_poly.entity_id
_entity_poly.type
_entity_poly.pdbx_seq_one_letter_code
_entity_poly.pdbx_strand_id
1 'polypeptide(L)' 'MDKSIKIVEGTINIEAYIACPHCDTYIDLFEIDRLNDDMQLSKVIANEDNEEQDNYKEMITCPDCYKKIQIEGLAY' A
#
# COMPACT_ATOMS: atom_id res chain seq x y z
N MET A 1 8.43 -22.97 -39.06
CA MET A 1 9.03 -22.30 -37.88
C MET A 1 7.98 -22.32 -36.80
N ASP A 2 8.08 -23.30 -35.90
CA ASP A 2 7.12 -23.50 -34.82
C ASP A 2 7.44 -22.52 -33.70
N LYS A 3 6.57 -21.52 -33.48
CA LYS A 3 6.68 -20.59 -32.35
C LYS A 3 5.79 -21.15 -31.23
N SER A 4 6.25 -22.22 -30.58
CA SER A 4 5.61 -22.75 -29.39
C SER A 4 5.69 -21.70 -28.27
N ILE A 5 4.56 -21.05 -27.97
CA ILE A 5 4.43 -20.13 -26.83
C ILE A 5 4.55 -20.98 -25.56
N LYS A 6 5.46 -20.60 -24.65
CA LYS A 6 5.62 -21.23 -23.33
C LYS A 6 4.88 -20.39 -22.30
N ILE A 7 4.00 -21.03 -21.53
CA ILE A 7 3.34 -20.43 -20.37
C ILE A 7 4.36 -20.41 -19.23
N VAL A 8 4.46 -19.29 -18.53
CA VAL A 8 5.34 -19.10 -17.38
C VAL A 8 4.49 -18.65 -16.21
N GLU A 9 4.67 -19.27 -15.06
CA GLU A 9 4.05 -18.86 -13.80
C GLU A 9 5.03 -17.96 -13.04
N GLY A 10 4.53 -16.85 -12.52
CA GLY A 10 5.31 -15.91 -11.71
C GLY A 10 4.52 -15.52 -10.47
N THR A 11 5.21 -15.45 -9.33
CA THR A 11 4.66 -14.94 -8.07
C THR A 11 5.30 -13.59 -7.77
N ILE A 12 4.48 -12.60 -7.42
CA ILE A 12 4.93 -11.28 -6.99
C ILE A 12 4.56 -11.15 -5.51
N ASN A 13 5.55 -10.87 -4.67
CA ASN A 13 5.36 -10.51 -3.27
C ASN A 13 5.75 -9.04 -3.10
N ILE A 14 4.89 -8.25 -2.46
CA ILE A 14 5.12 -6.83 -2.18
C ILE A 14 5.03 -6.66 -0.66
N GLU A 15 5.99 -5.96 -0.10
CA GLU A 15 6.02 -5.57 1.31
C GLU A 15 6.17 -4.05 1.37
N ALA A 16 5.46 -3.39 2.30
CA ALA A 16 5.43 -1.94 2.41
C ALA A 16 5.51 -1.52 3.86
N TYR A 17 6.51 -0.70 4.19
CA TYR A 17 6.80 -0.28 5.55
C TYR A 17 6.96 1.24 5.66
N ILE A 18 6.60 1.81 6.81
CA ILE A 18 6.89 3.19 7.18
C ILE A 18 7.72 3.26 8.46
N ALA A 19 8.74 4.10 8.49
CA ALA A 19 9.50 4.35 9.70
C ALA A 19 8.76 5.36 10.59
N CYS A 20 8.58 5.01 11.87
CA CYS A 20 8.00 5.91 12.85
C CYS A 20 8.91 7.13 13.08
N PRO A 21 8.44 8.38 12.91
CA PRO A 21 9.27 9.58 13.08
C PRO A 21 9.65 9.88 14.54
N HIS A 22 9.22 9.05 15.49
CA HIS A 22 9.43 9.28 16.90
C HIS A 22 10.34 8.25 17.58
N CYS A 23 10.46 7.05 17.04
CA CYS A 23 11.23 5.95 17.63
C CYS A 23 11.92 5.06 16.58
N ASP A 24 11.85 5.41 15.30
CA ASP A 24 12.48 4.71 14.17
C ASP A 24 12.01 3.26 13.95
N THR A 25 11.00 2.79 14.69
CA THR A 25 10.35 1.49 14.46
C THR A 25 9.70 1.44 13.08
N TYR A 26 9.88 0.33 12.35
CA TYR A 26 9.18 0.08 11.09
C TYR A 26 7.78 -0.48 11.34
N ILE A 27 6.78 0.10 10.68
CA ILE A 27 5.38 -0.28 10.78
C ILE A 27 4.98 -0.86 9.42
N ASP A 28 4.45 -2.09 9.41
CA ASP A 28 3.93 -2.73 8.21
C ASP A 28 2.60 -2.09 7.81
N LEU A 29 2.50 -1.61 6.57
CA LEU A 29 1.31 -0.94 6.07
C LEU A 29 0.18 -1.94 5.76
N PHE A 30 0.48 -3.20 5.49
CA PHE A 30 -0.52 -4.24 5.22
C PHE A 30 -1.19 -4.76 6.49
N GLU A 31 -0.57 -4.58 7.65
CA GLU A 31 -1.19 -4.89 8.95
C GLU A 31 -2.21 -3.83 9.40
N ILE A 32 -2.31 -2.71 8.67
CA ILE A 32 -3.26 -1.64 8.96
C ILE A 32 -4.52 -1.89 8.11
N ASP A 33 -5.55 -2.48 8.71
CA ASP A 33 -6.79 -2.95 8.05
C ASP A 33 -7.43 -1.95 7.05
N ARG A 34 -7.31 -0.64 7.31
CA ARG A 34 -7.87 0.42 6.47
C ARG A 34 -6.98 0.83 5.30
N LEU A 35 -5.67 0.68 5.44
CA LEU A 35 -4.70 0.83 4.37
C LEU A 35 -4.66 -0.40 3.46
N ASN A 36 -4.97 -1.55 4.03
CA ASN A 36 -5.10 -2.82 3.34
C ASN A 36 -6.52 -3.06 2.81
N ASP A 37 -7.33 -2.00 2.65
CA ASP A 37 -8.63 -2.14 1.98
C ASP A 37 -8.37 -2.46 0.51
N ASP A 38 -8.56 -3.74 0.16
CA ASP A 38 -8.41 -4.29 -1.19
C ASP A 38 -9.07 -3.42 -2.26
N MET A 39 -10.13 -2.68 -1.90
CA MET A 39 -10.83 -1.76 -2.79
C MET A 39 -9.96 -0.58 -3.25
N GLN A 40 -9.06 -0.06 -2.42
CA GLN A 40 -8.13 1.03 -2.78
C GLN A 40 -7.02 0.53 -3.70
N LEU A 41 -6.40 -0.62 -3.36
CA LEU A 41 -5.37 -1.25 -4.19
C LEU A 41 -5.94 -1.67 -5.55
N SER A 42 -7.17 -2.22 -5.58
CA SER A 42 -7.86 -2.59 -6.80
C SER A 42 -8.11 -1.39 -7.72
N LYS A 43 -8.47 -0.21 -7.16
CA LYS A 43 -8.67 1.03 -7.94
C LYS A 43 -7.37 1.56 -8.55
N VAL A 44 -6.26 1.49 -7.82
CA VAL A 44 -4.92 1.86 -8.34
C VAL A 44 -4.48 0.89 -9.45
N ILE A 45 -4.75 -0.41 -9.30
CA ILE A 45 -4.40 -1.43 -10.31
C ILE A 45 -5.33 -1.35 -11.54
N ALA A 46 -6.58 -0.96 -11.37
CA ALA A 46 -7.59 -0.98 -12.43
C ALA A 46 -7.51 0.20 -13.42
N ASN A 47 -6.70 1.24 -13.17
CA ASN A 47 -6.67 2.45 -14.01
C ASN A 47 -8.08 2.97 -14.36
N GLU A 48 -9.02 2.89 -13.42
CA GLU A 48 -10.30 3.59 -13.57
C GLU A 48 -10.05 5.07 -13.28
N ASP A 49 -9.60 5.75 -14.32
CA ASP A 49 -9.45 7.19 -14.38
C ASP A 49 -10.77 7.90 -14.03
N ASN A 50 -10.63 8.94 -13.19
CA ASN A 50 -11.59 10.00 -12.90
C ASN A 50 -12.70 9.63 -11.89
N GLU A 51 -12.44 9.88 -10.61
CA GLU A 51 -13.18 10.88 -9.82
C GLU A 51 -12.59 10.87 -8.40
N GLU A 52 -12.03 12.02 -8.01
CA GLU A 52 -11.43 12.30 -6.69
C GLU A 52 -10.39 11.25 -6.26
N GLN A 53 -9.13 11.42 -6.70
CA GLN A 53 -7.97 10.92 -5.94
C GLN A 53 -7.99 11.65 -4.59
N ASP A 54 -8.85 11.17 -3.69
CA ASP A 54 -9.00 11.66 -2.35
C ASP A 54 -7.61 11.64 -1.72
N ASN A 55 -7.16 12.81 -1.27
CA ASN A 55 -5.98 12.91 -0.42
C ASN A 55 -6.28 12.10 0.84
N TYR A 56 -5.94 10.82 0.81
CA TYR A 56 -6.17 9.90 1.90
C TYR A 56 -5.27 10.36 3.05
N LYS A 57 -5.89 10.66 4.20
CA LYS A 57 -5.20 11.02 5.43
C LYS A 57 -5.66 10.06 6.51
N GLU A 58 -4.71 9.32 7.09
CA GLU A 58 -5.01 8.39 8.17
C GLU A 58 -4.11 8.60 9.37
N MET A 59 -4.71 8.46 10.54
CA MET A 59 -4.03 8.55 11.81
C MET A 59 -3.82 7.14 12.36
N ILE A 60 -2.58 6.67 12.37
CA ILE A 60 -2.19 5.39 12.97
C ILE A 60 -1.48 5.62 14.30
N THR A 61 -1.43 4.59 15.13
CA THR A 61 -0.67 4.61 16.39
C THR A 61 0.53 3.69 16.24
N CYS A 62 1.73 4.21 16.50
CA CYS A 62 2.93 3.37 16.50
C CYS A 62 2.80 2.27 17.57
N PRO A 63 3.05 0.99 17.24
CA PRO A 63 2.91 -0.12 18.19
C PRO A 63 3.92 -0.04 19.35
N ASP A 64 5.08 0.58 19.11
CA ASP A 64 6.17 0.64 20.09
C ASP A 64 6.11 1.88 20.99
N CYS A 65 6.02 3.07 20.38
CA CYS A 65 6.06 4.32 21.14
C CYS A 65 4.68 4.93 21.43
N TYR A 66 3.60 4.31 20.91
CA TYR A 66 2.20 4.72 21.10
C TYR A 66 1.88 6.16 20.65
N LYS A 67 2.79 6.82 19.95
CA LYS A 67 2.55 8.13 19.37
C LYS A 67 1.75 8.01 18.08
N LYS A 68 0.93 9.02 17.83
CA LYS A 68 0.10 9.10 16.62
C LYS A 68 0.94 9.58 15.44
N ILE A 69 0.79 8.92 14.31
CA ILE A 69 1.43 9.25 13.04
C ILE A 69 0.33 9.52 12.02
N GLN A 70 0.47 10.60 11.27
CA GLN A 70 -0.40 10.90 10.14
C GLN A 70 0.27 10.40 8.86
N ILE A 71 -0.42 9.51 8.14
CA ILE A 71 -0.02 9.07 6.81
C ILE A 71 -0.86 9.85 5.80
N GLU A 72 -0.22 10.40 4.78
CA GLU A 72 -0.87 11.08 3.66
C GLU A 72 -0.50 10.34 2.36
N GLY A 73 -1.49 9.84 1.63
CA GLY A 73 -1.28 9.28 0.31
C GLY A 73 -1.17 10.39 -0.72
N LEU A 74 -0.04 10.44 -1.42
CA LEU A 74 0.12 11.27 -2.60
C LEU A 74 -0.09 10.38 -3.82
N ALA A 75 -1.24 10.52 -4.47
CA ALA A 75 -1.45 9.90 -5.78
C ALA A 75 -0.73 10.77 -6.84
N TYR A 76 0.10 10.13 -7.66
CA TYR A 76 0.86 10.73 -8.76
C TYR A 76 0.46 10.10 -10.08
#